data_AF-A0A644WHE1-F1
#
_entry.id   AF-A0A644WHE1-F1
#
_cell.length_a   1.000
_cell.length_b   1.000
_cell.length_c   1.000
_cell.angle_alpha   90.00
_cell.angle_beta   90.00
_cell.angle_gamma   90.00
#
_symmetry.space_group_name_H-M   'P 1'
#
loop_
_entity.id
_entity.type
_entity.pdbx_description
1 polymer ?
#
loop_
_entity_poly.entity_id
_entity_poly.type
_entity_poly.pdbx_seq_one_letter_code
_entity_poly.pdbx_strand_id
1 'polypeptide(L)'
;MASTDQIGAAVRMNICYLPPKFSPGEKALVLVSHAPEIEPGELVKIVKLWTGNLCAVELPDGKIHRWFAAFELCPEDRFASCPFEPGKYATVTSNEGHGNPPHVKVGTKVKIVRCFPTSFYDSILENGDYHRWLAGFELAKPV
;
A
#
# COMPACT_ATOMS: atom_id res chain seq x y z
N MET A 1 -49.64 29.96 -6.25
CA MET A 1 -49.02 28.95 -7.13
C MET A 1 -47.55 28.85 -6.76
N ALA A 2 -47.02 27.64 -6.77
CA ALA A 2 -45.88 27.19 -5.99
C ALA A 2 -44.55 27.91 -6.27
N SER A 3 -43.81 28.15 -5.18
CA SER A 3 -42.39 28.47 -5.15
C SER A 3 -41.60 27.23 -5.55
N THR A 4 -40.79 27.33 -6.60
CA THR A 4 -39.86 26.27 -7.00
C THR A 4 -38.64 26.27 -6.08
N ASP A 5 -38.53 25.16 -5.38
CA ASP A 5 -37.44 24.72 -4.53
C ASP A 5 -36.16 24.33 -5.31
N GLN A 6 -35.04 24.48 -4.61
CA GLN A 6 -33.76 23.76 -4.72
C GLN A 6 -32.83 23.95 -5.92
N ILE A 7 -31.65 24.55 -5.66
CA ILE A 7 -30.36 24.02 -6.14
C ILE A 7 -29.27 24.20 -5.06
N GLY A 8 -28.69 23.07 -4.61
CA GLY A 8 -27.26 23.01 -4.31
C GLY A 8 -26.79 23.18 -2.86
N ALA A 9 -27.40 22.48 -1.89
CA ALA A 9 -26.67 22.23 -0.63
C ALA A 9 -25.45 21.34 -0.95
N ALA A 10 -24.25 21.89 -0.79
CA ALA A 10 -23.01 21.13 -0.85
C ALA A 10 -23.09 19.95 0.11
N VAL A 11 -22.97 18.73 -0.42
CA VAL A 11 -22.88 17.51 0.39
C VAL A 11 -21.61 17.64 1.24
N ARG A 12 -21.77 17.87 2.54
CA ARG A 12 -20.69 17.70 3.52
C ARG A 12 -20.28 16.23 3.48
N MET A 13 -19.15 15.91 2.85
CA MET A 13 -18.52 14.59 3.03
C MET A 13 -18.30 14.38 4.52
N ASN A 14 -18.94 13.37 5.09
CA ASN A 14 -18.73 12.98 6.48
C ASN A 14 -17.33 12.35 6.56
N ILE A 15 -16.39 13.02 7.23
CA ILE A 15 -14.94 12.70 7.29
C ILE A 15 -14.63 11.42 8.10
N CYS A 16 -15.64 10.67 8.54
CA CYS A 16 -15.52 9.52 9.45
C CYS A 16 -14.81 8.27 8.87
N TYR A 17 -14.33 8.28 7.63
CA TYR A 17 -13.83 7.08 6.92
C TYR A 17 -12.34 7.09 6.57
N LEU A 18 -11.56 8.06 7.06
CA LEU A 18 -10.12 8.05 6.81
C LEU A 18 -9.42 7.06 7.75
N PRO A 19 -8.62 6.10 7.22
CA PRO A 19 -7.80 5.26 8.08
C PRO A 19 -6.88 6.13 8.93
N PRO A 20 -6.58 5.72 10.18
CA PRO A 20 -5.72 6.49 11.06
C PRO A 20 -4.37 6.70 10.38
N LYS A 21 -3.90 7.95 10.38
CA LYS A 21 -2.51 8.23 10.01
C LYS A 21 -1.64 8.02 11.25
N PHE A 22 -0.57 7.27 11.06
CA PHE A 22 0.42 7.06 12.11
C PHE A 22 1.65 7.93 11.90
N SER A 23 2.23 8.40 13.00
CA SER A 23 3.50 9.13 13.02
C SER A 23 4.67 8.20 13.36
N PRO A 24 5.90 8.52 12.91
CA PRO A 24 7.10 7.82 13.36
C PRO A 24 7.16 7.70 14.90
N GLY A 25 7.43 6.50 15.39
CA GLY A 25 7.49 6.16 16.82
C GLY A 25 6.18 5.62 17.40
N GLU A 26 5.02 5.85 16.76
CA GLU A 26 3.75 5.29 17.21
C GLU A 26 3.70 3.76 17.02
N LYS A 27 2.89 3.10 17.84
CA LYS A 27 2.49 1.70 17.61
C LYS A 27 1.21 1.64 16.80
N ALA A 28 1.10 0.63 15.94
CA ALA A 28 -0.09 0.31 15.18
C ALA A 28 -0.42 -1.19 15.34
N LEU A 29 -1.70 -1.52 15.40
CA LEU A 29 -2.20 -2.88 15.34
C LEU A 29 -2.36 -3.30 13.88
N VAL A 30 -1.83 -4.45 13.50
CA VAL A 30 -1.99 -4.98 12.14
C VAL A 30 -3.33 -5.70 11.99
N LEU A 31 -4.03 -5.46 10.87
CA LEU A 31 -5.35 -6.02 10.58
C LEU A 31 -5.32 -7.20 9.59
N VAL A 32 -4.18 -7.46 8.96
CA VAL A 32 -4.02 -8.42 7.85
C VAL A 32 -2.83 -9.35 8.09
N SER A 33 -2.83 -10.51 7.43
CA SER A 33 -1.65 -11.40 7.41
C SER A 33 -0.74 -11.02 6.24
N HIS A 34 0.55 -10.87 6.54
CA HIS A 34 1.66 -10.86 5.58
C HIS A 34 2.55 -12.07 5.91
N ALA A 35 2.01 -13.27 5.70
CA ALA A 35 2.71 -14.50 6.04
C ALA A 35 4.06 -14.64 5.28
N PRO A 36 5.10 -15.17 5.94
CA PRO A 36 5.10 -15.69 7.30
C PRO A 36 5.41 -14.63 8.38
N GLU A 37 5.62 -13.38 7.99
CA GLU A 37 6.28 -12.36 8.81
C GLU A 37 5.34 -11.68 9.80
N ILE A 38 4.06 -11.52 9.44
CA ILE A 38 3.08 -10.77 10.25
C ILE A 38 1.74 -11.49 10.26
N GLU A 39 1.16 -11.62 11.45
CA GLU A 39 -0.21 -12.07 11.64
C GLU A 39 -1.13 -10.93 12.15
N PRO A 40 -2.45 -10.99 11.86
CA PRO A 40 -3.40 -10.02 12.40
C PRO A 40 -3.38 -9.98 13.92
N GLY A 41 -3.40 -8.77 14.48
CA GLY A 41 -3.37 -8.53 15.92
C GLY A 41 -1.97 -8.24 16.49
N GLU A 42 -0.91 -8.42 15.71
CA GLU A 42 0.43 -8.01 16.12
C GLU A 42 0.58 -6.48 16.16
N LEU A 43 1.44 -6.00 17.05
CA LEU A 43 1.80 -4.59 17.11
C LEU A 43 3.08 -4.32 16.32
N VAL A 44 3.07 -3.27 15.51
CA VAL A 44 4.26 -2.78 14.82
C VAL A 44 4.59 -1.37 15.26
N LYS A 45 5.88 -1.04 15.30
CA LYS A 45 6.34 0.34 15.51
C LYS A 45 6.52 1.02 14.16
N ILE A 46 5.84 2.14 13.97
CA ILE A 46 5.95 2.94 12.75
C ILE A 46 7.30 3.63 12.71
N VAL A 47 8.05 3.43 11.63
CA VAL A 47 9.35 4.07 11.40
C VAL A 47 9.19 5.29 10.52
N LYS A 48 8.42 5.15 9.43
CA LYS A 48 8.28 6.21 8.43
C LYS A 48 6.93 6.11 7.72
N LEU A 49 6.34 7.28 7.50
CA LEU A 49 5.17 7.45 6.66
C LEU A 49 5.60 7.77 5.22
N TRP A 50 4.95 7.10 4.27
CA TRP A 50 5.02 7.38 2.85
C TRP A 50 3.63 7.69 2.31
N THR A 51 3.57 8.46 1.22
CA THR A 51 2.33 8.72 0.47
C THR A 51 2.64 8.61 -1.01
N GLY A 52 1.83 7.83 -1.72
CA GLY A 52 2.04 7.56 -3.13
C GLY A 52 1.21 6.38 -3.59
N ASN A 53 1.53 5.86 -4.76
CA ASN A 53 0.86 4.68 -5.30
C ASN A 53 1.47 3.41 -4.73
N LEU A 54 0.63 2.55 -4.17
CA LEU A 54 1.00 1.23 -3.67
C LEU A 54 0.35 0.18 -4.57
N CYS A 55 1.16 -0.73 -5.10
CA CYS A 55 0.77 -1.68 -6.13
C CYS A 55 0.84 -3.12 -5.60
N ALA A 56 -0.20 -3.90 -5.89
CA ALA A 56 -0.16 -5.36 -5.88
C ALA A 56 0.19 -5.84 -7.29
N VAL A 57 1.06 -6.84 -7.38
CA VAL A 57 1.55 -7.35 -8.67
C VAL A 57 1.45 -8.87 -8.73
N GLU A 58 1.26 -9.39 -9.93
CA GLU A 58 1.40 -10.81 -10.23
C GLU A 58 2.85 -11.07 -10.67
N LEU A 59 3.50 -12.00 -9.97
CA LEU A 59 4.85 -12.47 -10.24
C LEU A 59 4.86 -13.46 -11.43
N PRO A 60 6.03 -13.76 -12.03
CA PRO A 60 6.12 -14.70 -13.15
C PRO A 60 5.57 -16.11 -12.86
N ASP A 61 5.51 -16.52 -11.59
CA ASP A 61 4.94 -17.80 -11.16
C ASP A 61 3.41 -17.76 -10.95
N GLY A 62 2.76 -16.63 -11.26
CA GLY A 62 1.34 -16.41 -11.12
C GLY A 62 0.89 -16.03 -9.70
N LYS A 63 1.79 -15.96 -8.72
CA LYS A 63 1.44 -15.53 -7.36
C LYS A 63 1.30 -14.02 -7.27
N ILE A 64 0.44 -13.57 -6.38
CA ILE A 64 0.26 -12.15 -6.08
C ILE A 64 1.21 -11.75 -4.96
N HIS A 65 2.04 -10.74 -5.21
CA HIS A 65 2.87 -10.09 -4.19
C HIS A 65 2.25 -8.76 -3.77
N ARG A 66 2.22 -8.53 -2.45
CA ARG A 66 1.84 -7.27 -1.83
C ARG A 66 2.96 -6.87 -0.86
N TRP A 67 3.46 -5.65 -0.88
CA TRP A 67 3.20 -4.55 -1.81
C TRP A 67 4.49 -4.14 -2.50
N PHE A 68 4.39 -3.45 -3.63
CA PHE A 68 5.44 -2.60 -4.17
C PHE A 68 4.98 -1.15 -4.13
N ALA A 69 5.82 -0.23 -3.67
CA ALA A 69 5.62 1.18 -3.93
C ALA A 69 5.92 1.45 -5.42
N ALA A 70 5.19 2.39 -6.04
CA ALA A 70 5.36 2.66 -7.47
C ALA A 70 6.79 3.09 -7.85
N PHE A 71 7.58 3.67 -6.93
CA PHE A 71 8.98 4.03 -7.17
C PHE A 71 9.94 2.82 -7.18
N GLU A 72 9.48 1.64 -6.74
CA GLU A 72 10.21 0.36 -6.80
C GLU A 72 9.93 -0.39 -8.11
N LEU A 73 9.14 0.23 -9.00
CA LEU A 73 8.73 -0.31 -10.28
C LEU A 73 9.06 0.68 -11.40
N CYS A 74 9.55 0.17 -12.52
CA CYS A 74 9.68 0.91 -13.76
C CYS A 74 8.62 0.40 -14.74
N PRO A 75 7.60 1.20 -15.12
CA PRO A 75 6.60 0.75 -16.06
C PRO A 75 7.23 0.53 -17.44
N GLU A 76 6.82 -0.54 -18.13
CA GLU A 76 7.31 -0.85 -19.48
C GLU A 76 6.85 0.21 -20.49
N ASP A 77 5.60 0.68 -20.35
CA ASP A 77 5.04 1.78 -21.13
C ASP A 77 5.09 3.07 -20.31
N ARG A 78 6.24 3.74 -20.34
CA ARG A 78 6.50 4.97 -19.55
C ARG A 78 5.66 6.17 -20.00
N PHE A 79 5.10 6.13 -21.21
CA PHE A 79 4.37 7.25 -21.80
C PHE A 79 2.85 7.04 -21.76
N ALA A 80 2.38 5.89 -21.27
CA ALA A 80 0.97 5.67 -20.99
C ALA A 80 0.44 6.73 -20.02
N SER A 81 -0.81 7.15 -20.23
CA SER A 81 -1.53 8.01 -19.28
C SER A 81 -1.70 7.34 -17.91
N CYS A 82 -1.78 6.01 -17.88
CA CYS A 82 -1.92 5.20 -16.67
C CYS A 82 -0.91 4.03 -16.69
N PRO A 83 0.38 4.30 -16.42
CA PRO A 83 1.45 3.30 -16.60
C PRO A 83 1.36 2.11 -15.63
N PHE A 84 0.61 2.27 -14.54
CA PHE A 84 0.34 1.24 -13.54
C PHE A 84 -1.13 0.81 -13.51
N GLU A 85 -1.86 0.92 -14.62
CA GLU A 85 -3.21 0.35 -14.69
C GLU A 85 -3.16 -1.20 -14.65
N PRO A 86 -4.20 -1.86 -14.08
CA PRO A 86 -4.29 -3.30 -14.07
C PRO A 86 -4.09 -3.92 -15.45
N GLY A 87 -3.26 -4.97 -15.53
CA GLY A 87 -2.93 -5.65 -16.78
C GLY A 87 -1.64 -5.18 -17.46
N LYS A 88 -1.14 -3.97 -17.14
CA LYS A 88 0.16 -3.51 -17.62
C LYS A 88 1.31 -4.22 -16.92
N TYR A 89 2.50 -4.05 -17.47
CA TYR A 89 3.72 -4.63 -16.92
C TYR A 89 4.68 -3.55 -16.42
N ALA A 90 5.44 -3.90 -15.39
CA ALA A 90 6.54 -3.12 -14.90
C ALA A 90 7.72 -4.04 -14.54
N THR A 91 8.91 -3.46 -14.51
CA THR A 91 10.14 -4.12 -14.07
C THR A 91 10.48 -3.66 -12.65
N VAL A 92 10.78 -4.60 -11.76
CA VAL A 92 11.21 -4.31 -10.38
C VAL A 92 12.58 -3.61 -10.41
N THR A 93 12.68 -2.43 -9.80
CA THR A 93 13.92 -1.63 -9.70
C THR A 93 14.58 -1.71 -8.33
N SER A 94 13.82 -2.06 -7.30
CA SER A 94 14.30 -2.28 -5.93
C SER A 94 13.61 -3.50 -5.33
N ASN A 95 14.31 -4.26 -4.49
CA ASN A 95 13.75 -5.36 -3.72
C ASN A 95 13.99 -5.22 -2.21
N GLU A 96 14.33 -4.01 -1.76
CA GLU A 96 14.55 -3.70 -0.35
C GLU A 96 13.26 -3.92 0.45
N GLY A 97 13.33 -4.73 1.52
CA GLY A 97 12.17 -4.99 2.38
C GLY A 97 11.15 -5.99 1.82
N HIS A 98 11.49 -6.74 0.77
CA HIS A 98 10.69 -7.87 0.28
C HIS A 98 11.31 -9.22 0.68
N GLY A 99 11.52 -9.41 1.98
CA GLY A 99 12.09 -10.62 2.58
C GLY A 99 13.63 -10.61 2.72
N ASN A 100 14.16 -11.54 3.52
CA ASN A 100 15.59 -11.78 3.69
C ASN A 100 15.89 -13.31 3.65
N PRO A 101 16.40 -13.87 2.52
CA PRO A 101 16.76 -13.17 1.29
C PRO A 101 15.51 -12.68 0.52
N PRO A 102 15.62 -11.64 -0.32
CA PRO A 102 14.48 -11.16 -1.08
C PRO A 102 13.90 -12.25 -2.00
N HIS A 103 12.58 -12.48 -1.93
CA HIS A 103 11.93 -13.47 -2.80
C HIS A 103 11.64 -12.94 -4.21
N VAL A 104 11.78 -11.62 -4.44
CA VAL A 104 11.71 -10.99 -5.76
C VAL A 104 13.04 -10.33 -6.10
N LYS A 105 13.53 -10.56 -7.33
CA LYS A 105 14.80 -10.00 -7.81
C LYS A 105 14.56 -8.70 -8.57
N VAL A 106 15.49 -7.75 -8.44
CA VAL A 106 15.58 -6.60 -9.37
C VAL A 106 15.69 -7.10 -10.80
N GLY A 107 15.00 -6.44 -11.74
CA GLY A 107 14.88 -6.86 -13.13
C GLY A 107 13.73 -7.84 -13.40
N THR A 108 13.03 -8.32 -12.36
CA THR A 108 11.84 -9.16 -12.55
C THR A 108 10.73 -8.36 -13.20
N LYS A 109 10.18 -8.87 -14.30
CA LYS A 109 8.96 -8.34 -14.92
C LYS A 109 7.74 -8.84 -14.17
N VAL A 110 6.88 -7.93 -13.75
CA VAL A 110 5.66 -8.20 -12.99
C VAL A 110 4.46 -7.57 -13.69
N LYS A 111 3.28 -8.16 -13.52
CA LYS A 111 2.03 -7.62 -14.06
C LYS A 111 1.29 -6.87 -12.96
N ILE A 112 0.85 -5.64 -13.24
CA ILE A 112 0.09 -4.85 -12.28
C ILE A 112 -1.30 -5.46 -12.11
N VAL A 113 -1.66 -5.79 -10.88
CA VAL A 113 -2.99 -6.34 -10.54
C VAL A 113 -3.88 -5.21 -10.05
N ARG A 114 -3.32 -4.36 -9.19
CA ARG A 114 -4.00 -3.18 -8.65
C ARG A 114 -2.97 -2.17 -8.21
N CYS A 115 -3.19 -0.89 -8.49
CA CYS A 115 -2.38 0.17 -7.93
C CYS A 115 -3.23 1.41 -7.63
N PHE A 116 -3.02 2.05 -6.49
CA PHE A 116 -3.85 3.17 -6.06
C PHE A 116 -3.10 4.07 -5.06
N PRO A 117 -3.48 5.37 -4.99
CA PRO A 117 -2.87 6.29 -4.04
C PRO A 117 -3.32 5.94 -2.62
N THR A 118 -2.35 5.80 -1.71
CA THR A 118 -2.60 5.58 -0.28
C THR A 118 -1.41 6.07 0.55
N SER A 119 -1.61 6.16 1.87
CA SER A 119 -0.51 6.18 2.82
C SER A 119 -0.06 4.74 3.12
N PHE A 120 1.23 4.56 3.30
CA PHE A 120 1.85 3.28 3.63
C PHE A 120 3.12 3.50 4.45
N TYR A 121 3.60 2.46 5.12
CA TYR A 121 4.54 2.61 6.23
C TYR A 121 5.71 1.63 6.13
N ASP A 122 6.87 2.15 6.53
CA ASP A 122 7.96 1.34 7.06
C ASP A 122 7.65 1.03 8.53
N SER A 123 7.85 -0.22 8.93
CA SER A 123 7.59 -0.64 10.29
C SER A 123 8.67 -1.56 10.85
N ILE A 124 8.82 -1.54 12.17
CA ILE A 124 9.58 -2.55 12.91
C ILE A 124 8.58 -3.48 13.59
N LEU A 125 8.73 -4.77 13.34
CA LEU A 125 7.93 -5.84 13.95
C LEU A 125 8.33 -6.07 15.41
N GLU A 126 7.53 -6.81 16.19
CA GLU A 126 7.85 -7.06 17.61
C GLU A 126 9.18 -7.80 17.80
N ASN A 127 9.55 -8.65 16.84
CA ASN A 127 10.81 -9.38 16.83
C ASN A 127 12.04 -8.49 16.45
N GLY A 128 11.82 -7.21 16.10
CA GLY A 128 12.86 -6.26 15.72
C GLY A 128 13.12 -6.18 14.20
N ASP A 129 12.49 -7.04 13.39
CA ASP A 129 12.68 -7.04 11.94
C ASP A 129 12.04 -5.83 11.29
N TYR A 130 12.65 -5.39 10.18
CA TYR A 130 12.15 -4.29 9.38
C TYR A 130 11.24 -4.80 8.27
N HIS A 131 10.07 -4.18 8.11
CA HIS A 131 9.05 -4.61 7.16
C HIS A 131 8.63 -3.49 6.21
N ARG A 132 8.50 -3.84 4.92
CA ARG A 132 7.91 -3.03 3.86
C ARG A 132 6.92 -3.87 3.05
N TRP A 133 5.70 -3.42 2.78
CA TRP A 133 5.01 -2.23 3.26
C TRP A 133 3.76 -2.67 4.03
N LEU A 134 3.32 -1.86 4.98
CA LEU A 134 1.94 -1.94 5.51
C LEU A 134 1.17 -0.73 5.00
N ALA A 135 0.04 -0.96 4.34
CA ALA A 135 -0.82 0.12 3.91
C ALA A 135 -1.60 0.70 5.10
N GLY A 136 -1.96 1.98 5.07
CA GLY A 136 -2.66 2.59 6.21
C GLY A 136 -4.02 1.98 6.53
N PHE A 137 -4.71 1.41 5.54
CA PHE A 137 -5.96 0.67 5.75
C PHE A 137 -5.74 -0.76 6.28
N GLU A 138 -4.49 -1.23 6.35
CA GLU A 138 -4.10 -2.51 6.96
C GLU A 138 -3.74 -2.35 8.44
N LEU A 139 -3.88 -1.14 8.99
CA LEU A 139 -3.48 -0.77 10.34
C LEU A 139 -4.64 -0.13 11.14
N ALA A 140 -4.65 -0.37 12.44
CA ALA A 140 -5.54 0.28 13.41
C ALA A 140 -4.75 0.87 14.59
N LYS A 141 -5.37 1.81 15.31
CA LYS A 141 -4.83 2.23 16.61
C LYS A 141 -4.93 1.03 17.58
N PRO A 142 -3.92 0.78 18.42
CA PRO A 142 -4.01 -0.24 19.46
C PRO A 142 -5.23 0.02 20.36
N VAL A 143 -5.91 -1.06 20.79
CA VAL A 143 -7.06 -1.02 21.72
C VAL A 143 -6.57 -0.95 23.15
#